data_AF-A0A7C4BPY6-F1
#
_entry.id   AF-A0A7C4BPY6-F1
#
_cell.length_a   1.000
_cell.length_b   1.000
_cell.length_c   1.000
_cell.angle_alpha   90.00
_cell.angle_beta   90.00
_cell.angle_gamma   90.00
#
_symmetry.space_group_name_H-M   'P 1'
#
loop_
_entity.id
_entity.type
_entity.pdbx_description
1 polymer ?
#
loop_
_entity_poly.entity_id
_entity_poly.type
_entity_poly.pdbx_seq_one_letter_code
_entity_poly.pdbx_strand_id
1 'polypeptide(L)'
;EAFLPDKYIADSSQKVSIYRRIAQITNDEENADMMKELEDRFGKLPVQVRRLFAISEIKRIAQSLRIKEITSIGDEVSLLFDIDRPIINTEKLIEMAKANKKLRLSPPSQMMINVEGIGQDQQLLTIKNTLHQLA
;
A
#
# COMPACT_ATOMS: atom_id res chain seq x y z
N GLU A 1 -4.49 9.36 -7.98
CA GLU A 1 -3.21 10.01 -7.60
C GLU A 1 -3.11 10.21 -6.09
N ALA A 2 -1.88 10.20 -5.56
CA ALA A 2 -1.57 10.33 -4.13
C ALA A 2 -0.54 11.46 -3.92
N PHE A 3 -0.95 12.53 -3.27
CA PHE A 3 -0.13 13.73 -3.01
C PHE A 3 -0.81 14.63 -1.98
N LEU A 4 -0.09 15.64 -1.47
CA LEU A 4 -0.60 16.75 -0.66
C LEU A 4 -1.03 17.92 -1.58
N PRO A 5 -2.33 18.17 -1.80
CA PRO A 5 -2.79 19.24 -2.69
C PRO A 5 -2.50 20.64 -2.12
N ASP A 6 -2.21 21.62 -2.98
CA ASP A 6 -2.02 23.03 -2.57
C ASP A 6 -3.24 23.60 -1.86
N LYS A 7 -4.44 23.17 -2.27
CA LYS A 7 -5.70 23.57 -1.66
C LYS A 7 -5.89 23.05 -0.23
N TYR A 8 -5.11 22.05 0.19
CA TYR A 8 -5.19 21.48 1.53
C TYR A 8 -4.08 22.03 2.42
N ILE A 9 -2.84 22.04 1.91
CA ILE A 9 -1.69 22.64 2.57
C ILE A 9 -1.00 23.52 1.52
N ALA A 10 -1.05 24.85 1.68
CA ALA A 10 -0.46 25.76 0.69
C ALA A 10 1.06 25.93 0.87
N ASP A 11 1.54 25.87 2.12
CA ASP A 11 2.94 26.09 2.45
C ASP A 11 3.81 24.90 2.04
N SER A 12 4.78 25.14 1.16
CA SER A 12 5.65 24.11 0.60
C SER A 12 6.59 23.49 1.65
N SER A 13 7.05 24.28 2.62
CA SER A 13 7.91 23.79 3.71
C SER A 13 7.15 22.83 4.63
N GLN A 14 5.88 23.14 4.93
CA GLN A 14 4.97 22.27 5.66
C GLN A 14 4.70 20.98 4.91
N LYS A 15 4.45 21.04 3.60
CA LYS A 15 4.29 19.81 2.79
C LYS A 15 5.50 18.90 2.87
N VAL A 16 6.71 19.45 2.70
CA VAL A 16 7.95 18.68 2.77
C VAL A 16 8.13 18.05 4.15
N SER A 17 7.78 18.76 5.23
CA SER A 17 7.78 18.23 6.59
C SER A 17 6.78 17.07 6.74
N ILE A 18 5.55 17.25 6.27
CA ILE A 18 4.49 16.24 6.34
C ILE A 18 4.86 14.99 5.52
N TYR A 19 5.38 15.15 4.30
CA TYR A 19 5.87 14.02 3.51
C TYR A 19 6.96 13.23 4.23
N ARG A 20 7.93 13.91 4.86
CA ARG A 20 8.97 13.26 5.65
C ARG A 20 8.39 12.46 6.82
N ARG A 21 7.45 13.05 7.56
CA ARG A 21 6.77 12.38 8.68
C ARG A 21 6.00 11.15 8.21
N ILE A 22 5.26 11.25 7.11
CA ILE A 22 4.48 10.12 6.57
C ILE A 22 5.40 8.97 6.15
N ALA A 23 6.56 9.28 5.57
CA ALA A 23 7.56 8.28 5.20
C ALA A 23 8.26 7.61 6.40
N GLN A 24 8.14 8.18 7.59
CA GLN A 24 8.73 7.67 8.84
C GLN A 24 7.74 6.87 9.68
N ILE A 25 6.46 6.77 9.28
CA ILE A 25 5.45 5.99 9.99
C ILE A 25 5.84 4.51 9.99
N THR A 26 5.86 3.91 11.17
CA THR A 26 6.32 2.52 11.40
C THR A 26 5.22 1.57 11.86
N ASN A 27 4.03 2.07 12.20
CA ASN A 27 2.92 1.27 12.67
C ASN A 27 1.56 1.97 12.42
N ASP A 28 0.46 1.25 12.69
CA ASP A 28 -0.89 1.72 12.38
C ASP A 28 -1.39 2.80 13.37
N GLU A 29 -0.86 2.83 14.59
CA GLU A 29 -1.16 3.85 15.60
C GLU A 29 -0.58 5.20 15.17
N GLU A 30 0.71 5.26 14.82
CA GLU A 30 1.37 6.44 14.26
C GLU A 30 0.66 6.96 12.99
N ASN A 31 0.17 6.03 12.17
CA ASN A 31 -0.60 6.36 10.97
C ASN A 31 -1.92 7.06 11.31
N ALA A 32 -2.67 6.50 12.26
CA ALA A 32 -3.94 7.05 12.70
C ALA A 32 -3.76 8.41 13.38
N ASP A 33 -2.75 8.54 14.24
CA ASP A 33 -2.42 9.79 14.94
C ASP A 33 -2.04 10.90 13.96
N MET A 34 -1.21 10.58 12.95
CA MET A 34 -0.84 11.55 11.93
C MET A 34 -2.05 11.98 11.09
N MET A 35 -2.93 11.04 10.72
CA MET A 35 -4.17 11.37 10.00
C MET A 35 -5.06 12.29 10.82
N LYS A 36 -5.25 12.00 12.11
CA LYS A 36 -6.04 12.82 13.03
C LYS A 36 -5.43 14.21 13.22
N GLU A 37 -4.12 14.31 13.41
CA GLU A 37 -3.44 15.61 13.51
C GLU A 37 -3.67 16.46 12.26
N LEU A 38 -3.59 15.85 11.07
CA LEU A 38 -3.87 16.58 9.83
C LEU A 38 -5.33 17.01 9.74
N GLU A 39 -6.28 16.20 10.21
CA GLU A 39 -7.69 16.56 10.25
C GLU A 39 -7.98 17.71 11.22
N ASP A 40 -7.40 17.66 12.41
CA ASP A 40 -7.56 18.71 13.43
C ASP A 40 -6.99 20.05 12.96
N ARG A 41 -5.90 20.02 12.18
CA ARG A 41 -5.19 21.23 11.72
C ARG A 41 -5.69 21.80 10.40
N PHE A 42 -6.06 20.94 9.45
CA PHE A 42 -6.35 21.33 8.06
C PHE A 42 -7.76 20.94 7.60
N GLY A 43 -8.55 20.29 8.47
CA GLY A 43 -9.88 19.81 8.17
C GLY A 43 -9.87 18.46 7.44
N LYS A 44 -11.00 18.08 6.86
CA LYS A 44 -11.20 16.75 6.26
C LYS A 44 -10.10 16.39 5.25
N LEU A 45 -9.52 15.20 5.40
CA LEU A 45 -8.50 14.71 4.46
C LEU A 45 -9.03 14.62 3.03
N PRO A 46 -8.34 15.19 2.03
CA PRO A 46 -8.62 14.94 0.62
C PRO A 46 -8.35 13.48 0.26
N VAL A 47 -8.99 13.00 -0.82
CA VAL A 47 -8.78 11.62 -1.31
C VAL A 47 -7.31 11.35 -1.67
N GLN A 48 -6.61 12.35 -2.22
CA GLN A 48 -5.20 12.27 -2.59
C GLN A 48 -4.31 12.05 -1.36
N VAL A 49 -4.67 12.66 -0.22
CA VAL A 49 -3.93 12.51 1.03
C VAL A 49 -4.21 11.15 1.66
N ARG A 50 -5.48 10.70 1.68
CA ARG A 50 -5.81 9.33 2.14
C ARG A 50 -5.08 8.26 1.34
N ARG A 51 -4.97 8.42 0.03
CA ARG A 51 -4.20 7.52 -0.83
C ARG A 51 -2.71 7.53 -0.48
N LEU A 52 -2.15 8.67 -0.10
CA LEU A 52 -0.76 8.78 0.34
C LEU A 52 -0.49 7.91 1.58
N PHE A 53 -1.39 7.97 2.56
CA PHE A 53 -1.32 7.12 3.76
C PHE A 53 -1.49 5.63 3.42
N ALA A 54 -2.47 5.29 2.56
CA ALA A 54 -2.64 3.91 2.11
C ALA A 54 -1.39 3.35 1.40
N ILE A 55 -0.72 4.16 0.57
CA ILE A 55 0.53 3.77 -0.10
C ILE A 55 1.67 3.62 0.93
N SER A 56 1.75 4.51 1.93
CA SER A 56 2.75 4.40 2.99
C SER A 56 2.59 3.10 3.79
N GLU A 57 1.35 2.75 4.16
CA GLU A 57 0.99 1.52 4.86
C GLU A 57 1.31 0.27 4.01
N ILE A 58 0.92 0.26 2.74
CA ILE A 58 1.27 -0.80 1.78
C ILE A 58 2.78 -0.99 1.71
N LYS A 59 3.55 0.10 1.56
CA LYS A 59 5.02 0.05 1.49
C LYS A 59 5.62 -0.55 2.75
N ARG A 60 5.12 -0.18 3.92
CA ARG A 60 5.57 -0.70 5.22
C ARG A 60 5.36 -2.22 5.34
N ILE A 61 4.16 -2.71 5.02
CA ILE A 61 3.85 -4.14 5.08
C ILE A 61 4.65 -4.91 4.01
N ALA A 62 4.78 -4.34 2.81
CA ALA A 62 5.58 -4.91 1.74
C ALA A 62 7.05 -5.09 2.15
N GLN A 63 7.61 -4.10 2.87
CA GLN A 63 8.97 -4.17 3.40
C GLN A 63 9.14 -5.29 4.44
N SER A 64 8.20 -5.45 5.39
CA SER A 64 8.26 -6.55 6.37
C SER A 64 8.15 -7.93 5.71
N LEU A 65 7.48 -8.00 4.57
CA LEU A 65 7.32 -9.21 3.76
C LEU A 65 8.45 -9.46 2.74
N ARG A 66 9.44 -8.56 2.65
CA ARG A 66 10.49 -8.58 1.61
C ARG A 66 9.95 -8.65 0.18
N ILE A 67 8.90 -7.89 -0.09
CA ILE A 67 8.44 -7.63 -1.45
C ILE A 67 9.35 -6.55 -2.05
N LYS A 68 10.04 -6.89 -3.14
CA LYS A 68 10.96 -5.99 -3.86
C LYS A 68 10.21 -4.93 -4.64
N GLU A 69 9.08 -5.29 -5.25
CA GLU A 69 8.35 -4.42 -6.15
C GLU A 69 6.84 -4.69 -6.08
N ILE A 70 6.06 -3.61 -6.17
CA ILE A 70 4.60 -3.65 -6.36
C ILE A 70 4.29 -2.77 -7.56
N THR A 71 3.74 -3.37 -8.61
CA THR A 71 3.49 -2.68 -9.88
C THR A 71 2.05 -2.90 -10.29
N SER A 72 1.33 -1.82 -10.57
CA SER A 72 -0.06 -1.85 -11.06
C SER A 72 -0.09 -1.41 -12.52
N ILE A 73 -0.53 -2.29 -13.41
CA ILE A 73 -0.62 -2.04 -14.86
C ILE A 73 -2.01 -2.47 -15.33
N GLY A 74 -2.83 -1.50 -15.75
CA GLY A 74 -4.20 -1.76 -16.16
C GLY A 74 -5.02 -2.41 -15.03
N ASP A 75 -5.50 -3.62 -15.31
CA ASP A 75 -6.35 -4.40 -14.42
C ASP A 75 -5.58 -5.45 -13.61
N GLU A 76 -4.26 -5.31 -13.50
CA GLU A 76 -3.41 -6.28 -12.82
C GLU A 76 -2.39 -5.61 -11.90
N VAL A 77 -2.21 -6.20 -10.71
CA VAL A 77 -1.14 -5.86 -9.79
C VAL A 77 -0.18 -7.02 -9.66
N SER A 78 1.11 -6.75 -9.84
CA SER A 78 2.20 -7.70 -9.63
C SER A 78 2.93 -7.40 -8.32
N LEU A 79 3.12 -8.42 -7.49
CA LEU A 79 3.97 -8.41 -6.31
C LEU A 79 5.21 -9.26 -6.58
N LEU A 80 6.39 -8.65 -6.59
CA LEU A 80 7.65 -9.35 -6.77
C LEU A 80 8.31 -9.64 -5.41
N PHE A 81 8.45 -10.92 -5.06
CA PHE A 81 9.05 -11.34 -3.79
C PHE A 81 10.58 -11.50 -3.90
N ASP A 82 11.28 -11.28 -2.79
CA ASP A 82 12.70 -11.57 -2.67
C ASP A 82 12.97 -13.08 -2.49
N ILE A 83 13.44 -13.74 -3.54
CA ILE A 83 13.78 -15.17 -3.53
C ILE A 83 15.09 -15.50 -2.82
N ASP A 84 16.00 -14.54 -2.70
CA ASP A 84 17.31 -14.77 -2.08
C ASP A 84 17.16 -14.86 -0.55
N ARG A 85 16.04 -14.35 -0.04
CA ARG A 85 15.77 -14.15 1.38
C ARG A 85 14.29 -14.37 1.70
N PRO A 86 13.70 -15.54 1.39
CA PRO A 86 12.26 -15.76 1.53
C PRO A 86 11.83 -15.67 2.99
N ILE A 87 10.75 -14.92 3.26
CA ILE A 87 10.08 -14.87 4.58
C ILE A 87 8.71 -15.55 4.52
N ILE A 88 8.00 -15.45 3.40
CA ILE A 88 6.67 -16.03 3.24
C ILE A 88 6.80 -17.52 2.89
N ASN A 89 6.05 -18.38 3.58
CA ASN A 89 5.95 -19.80 3.24
C ASN A 89 5.23 -19.99 1.89
N THR A 90 5.84 -20.75 0.99
CA THR A 90 5.28 -21.16 -0.30
C THR A 90 3.89 -21.81 -0.19
N GLU A 91 3.63 -22.60 0.85
CA GLU A 91 2.33 -23.22 1.10
C GLU A 91 1.23 -22.17 1.29
N LYS A 92 1.51 -21.12 2.08
CA LYS A 92 0.58 -19.99 2.31
C LYS A 92 0.26 -19.27 1.00
N LEU A 93 1.26 -19.06 0.13
CA LEU A 93 1.07 -18.47 -1.20
C LEU A 93 0.15 -19.33 -2.09
N ILE A 94 0.35 -20.65 -2.06
CA ILE A 94 -0.46 -21.61 -2.83
C ILE A 94 -1.89 -21.66 -2.29
N GLU A 95 -2.09 -21.70 -0.98
CA GLU A 95 -3.41 -21.68 -0.34
C GLU A 95 -4.19 -20.42 -0.70
N MET A 96 -3.56 -19.25 -0.61
CA MET A 96 -4.18 -17.98 -0.99
C MET A 96 -4.58 -17.97 -2.47
N ALA A 97 -3.70 -18.43 -3.37
CA ALA A 97 -4.00 -18.52 -4.80
C ALA A 97 -5.14 -19.50 -5.12
N LYS A 98 -5.25 -20.60 -4.36
CA LYS A 98 -6.36 -21.56 -4.49
C LYS A 98 -7.68 -21.00 -3.94
N ALA A 99 -7.63 -20.27 -2.84
CA ALA A 99 -8.80 -19.72 -2.16
C ALA A 99 -9.39 -18.49 -2.90
N ASN A 100 -8.56 -17.74 -3.63
CA ASN A 100 -8.98 -16.54 -4.33
C ASN A 100 -8.64 -16.62 -5.82
N LYS A 101 -9.67 -16.79 -6.66
CA LYS A 101 -9.53 -16.87 -8.14
C LYS A 101 -8.89 -15.65 -8.78
N LYS A 102 -8.84 -14.51 -8.09
CA LYS A 102 -8.16 -13.29 -8.56
C LYS A 102 -6.64 -13.33 -8.33
N LEU A 103 -6.17 -14.23 -7.46
CA LEU A 103 -4.76 -14.40 -7.16
C LEU A 103 -4.18 -15.52 -8.00
N ARG A 104 -3.03 -15.27 -8.63
CA ARG A 104 -2.27 -16.27 -9.38
C ARG A 104 -0.80 -16.17 -9.02
N LEU A 105 -0.13 -17.30 -8.93
CA LEU A 105 1.33 -17.33 -8.79
C LEU A 105 1.96 -17.39 -10.18
N SER A 106 2.93 -16.52 -10.42
CA SER A 106 3.75 -16.50 -11.63
C SER A 106 5.21 -16.78 -11.23
N PRO A 107 5.78 -17.92 -11.64
CA PRO A 107 7.15 -18.26 -11.30
C PRO A 107 8.19 -17.27 -11.89
N PRO A 108 9.36 -17.12 -11.24
CA PRO A 108 9.81 -17.82 -10.04
C PRO A 108 9.32 -17.18 -8.71
N SER A 109 8.78 -15.97 -8.74
CA SER A 109 8.63 -15.16 -7.52
C SER A 109 7.60 -14.04 -7.58
N GLN A 110 6.59 -14.18 -8.42
CA GLN A 110 5.55 -13.17 -8.58
C GLN A 110 4.19 -13.69 -8.11
N MET A 111 3.41 -12.82 -7.48
CA MET A 111 1.97 -13.01 -7.30
C MET A 111 1.25 -11.92 -8.07
N MET A 112 0.32 -12.35 -8.93
CA MET A 112 -0.51 -11.48 -9.75
C MET A 112 -1.91 -11.40 -9.14
N ILE A 113 -2.44 -10.20 -9.06
CA ILE A 113 -3.76 -9.88 -8.52
C ILE A 113 -4.58 -9.25 -9.64
N ASN A 114 -5.64 -9.93 -10.08
CA ASN A 114 -6.61 -9.32 -10.99
C ASN A 114 -7.47 -8.30 -10.21
N VAL A 115 -7.43 -7.06 -10.68
CA VAL A 115 -8.15 -5.90 -10.16
C VAL A 115 -9.02 -5.26 -11.24
N GLU A 116 -9.58 -6.09 -12.12
CA GLU A 116 -10.42 -5.65 -13.23
C GLU A 116 -11.69 -4.96 -12.75
N GLY A 117 -12.01 -3.84 -13.38
CA GLY A 117 -13.26 -3.12 -13.18
C GLY A 117 -13.41 -2.45 -11.81
N ILE A 118 -12.34 -2.38 -11.00
CA ILE A 118 -12.36 -1.71 -9.70
C ILE A 118 -11.55 -0.41 -9.71
N GLY A 119 -12.09 0.64 -9.08
CA GLY A 119 -11.43 1.95 -9.00
C GLY A 119 -10.16 1.92 -8.12
N GLN A 120 -9.30 2.93 -8.29
CA GLN A 120 -7.99 3.02 -7.61
C GLN A 120 -8.04 2.81 -6.09
N ASP A 121 -9.07 3.32 -5.40
CA ASP A 121 -9.20 3.15 -3.95
C ASP A 121 -9.47 1.70 -3.56
N GLN A 122 -10.27 1.00 -4.36
CA GLN A 122 -10.53 -0.42 -4.17
C GLN A 122 -9.31 -1.27 -4.56
N GLN A 123 -8.52 -0.83 -5.55
CA GLN A 123 -7.24 -1.47 -5.89
C GLN A 123 -6.27 -1.39 -4.70
N LEU A 124 -6.05 -0.19 -4.14
CA LEU A 124 -5.20 -0.01 -2.96
C LEU A 124 -5.68 -0.86 -1.77
N LEU A 125 -7.00 -0.90 -1.53
CA LEU A 125 -7.58 -1.74 -0.48
C LEU A 125 -7.33 -3.24 -0.75
N THR A 126 -7.44 -3.68 -2.00
CA THR A 126 -7.19 -5.07 -2.39
C THR A 126 -5.73 -5.45 -2.17
N ILE A 127 -4.80 -4.60 -2.57
CA ILE A 127 -3.36 -4.78 -2.32
C ILE A 127 -3.12 -4.89 -0.83
N LYS A 128 -3.60 -3.91 -0.05
CA LYS A 128 -3.42 -3.88 1.39
C LYS A 128 -3.92 -5.14 2.08
N ASN A 129 -5.16 -5.56 1.79
CA ASN A 129 -5.73 -6.77 2.39
C ASN A 129 -4.94 -8.02 2.01
N THR A 130 -4.46 -8.11 0.77
CA THR A 130 -3.60 -9.22 0.33
C THR A 130 -2.29 -9.24 1.11
N LEU A 131 -1.66 -8.08 1.32
CA LEU A 131 -0.43 -7.99 2.11
C LEU A 131 -0.65 -8.35 3.59
N HIS A 132 -1.74 -7.92 4.21
CA HIS A 132 -2.06 -8.33 5.59
C HIS A 132 -2.33 -9.82 5.72
N GLN A 133 -2.95 -10.46 4.72
CA GLN A 133 -3.12 -11.90 4.72
C GLN A 133 -1.78 -12.64 4.62
N LEU A 134 -0.77 -12.03 3.98
CA LEU A 134 0.58 -12.59 3.83
C LEU A 134 1.46 -12.40 5.07
N ALA A 135 1.28 -11.29 5.81
CA ALA A 135 1.92 -11.04 7.11
C ALA A 135 1.52 -12.10 8.15
#